data_AF-A0A4R9QPK0-F1
#
_entry.id   AF-A0A4R9QPK0-F1
#
_cell.length_a   1.000
_cell.length_b   1.000
_cell.length_c   1.000
_cell.angle_alpha   90.00
_cell.angle_beta   90.00
_cell.angle_gamma   90.00
#
_symmetry.space_group_name_H-M   'P 1'
#
loop_
_entity.id
_entity.type
_entity.pdbx_description
1 polymer ?
#
loop_
_entity_poly.entity_id
_entity_poly.type
_entity_poly.pdbx_seq_one_letter_code
_entity_poly.pdbx_strand_id
1 'polypeptide(L)'
;MGDLFGNSHHSADVLVSVIIPAYNAEPFIERTLASVLAQTHRNMEIIIVDDGSTDRTASIVRRLADGDWRIRLLRQNNGGVASARNAGVRASKGVFIAPVDADDLWHPTKLEKQLRVFAAAGNDLGLVYTLYRTIDADDMVIITSKQTHPSGWVFMQHLGQNFVGNGSSAMFRRNVLFEMGGYSSRLREGGAEGCEDFFIQQSIASKYRFGVVEEHLVGYRRTPGNMSADFVRMLISRRMVLESVLARCTEAVRPALLDAMFRTDVEIAKLGLMTRRFAAVARNCAGMSPVQFAKLVAAFAAIFLRYAKRALPLPESEDRSSEIRGNFWNYPIDEFASTTAKAGYRAMLSNLAAMDEKLGPSGGYLTRHPEEGTLATPNEDTNSHSLHPLREMR
;
A
#
# COMPACT_ATOMS: atom_id res chain seq x y z
N MET A 1 -2.39 22.92 25.80
CA MET A 1 -0.93 22.74 25.95
C MET A 1 -0.45 22.03 24.70
N GLY A 2 0.30 22.59 23.77
CA GLY A 2 0.80 23.94 23.52
C GLY A 2 1.18 23.95 22.03
N ASP A 3 1.10 25.11 21.41
CA ASP A 3 1.29 25.39 19.98
C ASP A 3 2.57 24.73 19.41
N LEU A 4 2.41 23.69 18.58
CA LEU A 4 3.53 22.99 17.91
C LEU A 4 3.83 23.52 16.50
N PHE A 5 3.09 24.55 16.05
CA PHE A 5 3.25 25.10 14.70
C PHE A 5 3.32 26.63 14.68
N GLY A 6 3.79 27.22 15.78
CA GLY A 6 4.25 28.60 15.83
C GLY A 6 5.73 28.66 15.46
N ASN A 7 6.02 29.40 14.38
CA ASN A 7 7.32 29.65 13.75
C ASN A 7 7.80 28.61 12.75
N SER A 8 8.32 29.16 11.65
CA SER A 8 8.99 28.57 10.48
C SER A 8 10.19 27.68 10.82
N HIS A 9 10.01 26.68 11.68
CA HIS A 9 10.94 25.57 11.85
C HIS A 9 10.86 24.70 10.60
N HIS A 10 11.97 24.70 9.87
CA HIS A 10 12.08 24.20 8.52
C HIS A 10 11.71 22.71 8.46
N SER A 11 11.05 22.31 7.38
CA SER A 11 10.78 20.90 7.05
C SER A 11 12.03 20.00 7.17
N ALA A 12 13.23 20.58 7.09
CA ALA A 12 14.52 19.93 7.29
C ALA A 12 14.72 19.27 8.66
N ASP A 13 14.09 19.77 9.74
CA ASP A 13 14.28 19.24 11.10
C ASP A 13 13.28 18.14 11.47
N VAL A 14 12.33 17.81 10.60
CA VAL A 14 11.33 16.77 10.86
C VAL A 14 11.95 15.39 10.69
N LEU A 15 11.97 14.58 11.74
CA LEU A 15 12.43 13.19 11.65
C LEU A 15 11.39 12.32 10.93
N VAL A 16 11.82 11.68 9.84
CA VAL A 16 11.04 10.66 9.11
C VAL A 16 11.63 9.27 9.39
N SER A 17 10.78 8.30 9.74
CA SER A 17 11.19 6.90 9.83
C SER A 17 10.83 6.16 8.55
N VAL A 18 11.85 5.76 7.80
CA VAL A 18 11.71 4.91 6.62
C VAL A 18 11.67 3.45 7.07
N ILE A 19 10.60 2.73 6.71
CA ILE A 19 10.41 1.33 7.12
C ILE A 19 10.50 0.41 5.90
N ILE A 20 11.46 -0.52 5.91
CA ILE A 20 11.70 -1.46 4.80
C ILE A 20 11.44 -2.89 5.26
N PRO A 21 10.26 -3.48 5.01
CA PRO A 21 10.05 -4.91 5.22
C PRO A 21 10.84 -5.69 4.16
N ALA A 22 11.72 -6.60 4.58
CA ALA A 22 12.58 -7.34 3.68
C ALA A 22 12.44 -8.86 3.93
N TYR A 23 12.18 -9.61 2.86
CA TYR A 23 12.22 -11.07 2.86
C TYR A 23 12.77 -11.53 1.52
N ASN A 24 13.94 -12.17 1.54
CA ASN A 24 14.65 -12.62 0.34
C ASN A 24 14.80 -11.53 -0.74
N ALA A 25 15.24 -10.34 -0.31
CA ALA A 25 15.35 -9.14 -1.12
C ALA A 25 16.77 -8.89 -1.65
N GLU A 26 17.65 -9.90 -1.61
CA GLU A 26 19.03 -9.79 -2.06
C GLU A 26 19.21 -9.08 -3.42
N PRO A 27 18.39 -9.35 -4.46
CA PRO A 27 18.60 -8.74 -5.78
C PRO A 27 18.37 -7.22 -5.84
N PHE A 28 17.66 -6.65 -4.86
CA PHE A 28 17.14 -5.27 -4.96
C PHE A 28 17.45 -4.40 -3.75
N ILE A 29 17.63 -4.97 -2.55
CA ILE A 29 17.73 -4.21 -1.30
C ILE A 29 18.82 -3.13 -1.32
N GLU A 30 19.95 -3.40 -2.00
CA GLU A 30 21.04 -2.42 -2.13
C GLU A 30 20.62 -1.21 -2.98
N ARG A 31 19.89 -1.41 -4.09
CA ARG A 31 19.36 -0.33 -4.93
C ARG A 31 18.27 0.45 -4.20
N THR A 32 17.37 -0.25 -3.51
CA THR A 32 16.33 0.36 -2.67
C THR A 32 16.95 1.29 -1.63
N LEU A 33 17.93 0.79 -0.85
CA LEU A 33 18.63 1.59 0.15
C LEU A 33 19.39 2.76 -0.46
N ALA A 34 20.06 2.57 -1.60
CA ALA A 34 20.73 3.66 -2.30
C ALA A 34 19.76 4.80 -2.66
N SER A 35 18.55 4.46 -3.13
CA SER A 35 17.51 5.46 -3.46
C SER A 35 16.95 6.19 -2.23
N VAL A 36 16.83 5.49 -1.10
CA VAL A 36 16.43 6.09 0.19
C VAL A 36 17.54 7.00 0.72
N LEU A 37 18.80 6.58 0.68
CA LEU A 37 19.93 7.39 1.12
C LEU A 37 20.14 8.65 0.26
N ALA A 38 19.71 8.62 -1.00
CA ALA A 38 19.76 9.74 -1.92
C ALA A 38 18.71 10.84 -1.67
N GLN A 39 17.80 10.67 -0.69
CA GLN A 39 16.77 11.67 -0.40
C GLN A 39 17.38 13.06 -0.05
N THR A 40 16.75 14.12 -0.55
CA THR A 40 17.12 15.52 -0.27
C THR A 40 16.83 15.88 1.18
N HIS A 41 15.74 15.33 1.75
CA HIS A 41 15.46 15.39 3.19
C HIS A 41 16.37 14.43 3.95
N ARG A 42 17.30 14.96 4.75
CA ARG A 42 18.36 14.17 5.39
C ARG A 42 18.02 13.67 6.79
N ASN A 43 17.11 14.34 7.51
CA ASN A 43 16.73 13.96 8.86
C ASN A 43 15.77 12.76 8.85
N MET A 44 16.35 11.57 8.74
CA MET A 44 15.64 10.31 8.68
C MET A 44 16.39 9.20 9.41
N GLU A 45 15.63 8.24 9.92
CA GLU A 45 16.13 6.92 10.30
C GLU A 45 15.59 5.88 9.31
N ILE A 46 16.36 4.84 9.01
CA ILE A 46 16.03 3.80 8.05
C ILE A 46 16.02 2.47 8.79
N ILE A 47 14.83 1.91 8.99
CA ILE A 47 14.62 0.68 9.76
C ILE A 47 14.27 -0.43 8.78
N ILE A 48 15.19 -1.37 8.59
CA ILE A 48 14.99 -2.57 7.79
C ILE A 48 14.54 -3.67 8.74
N VAL A 49 13.46 -4.35 8.39
CA VAL A 49 12.98 -5.53 9.13
C VAL A 49 13.15 -6.75 8.24
N ASP A 50 14.22 -7.50 8.50
CA ASP A 50 14.45 -8.81 7.89
C ASP A 50 13.48 -9.83 8.49
N ASP A 51 12.45 -10.18 7.72
CA ASP A 51 11.36 -11.09 8.08
C ASP A 51 11.75 -12.55 7.81
N GLY A 52 12.94 -12.93 8.26
CA GLY A 52 13.45 -14.29 8.17
C GLY A 52 14.02 -14.68 6.81
N SER A 53 14.75 -13.78 6.14
CA SER A 53 15.40 -14.09 4.86
C SER A 53 16.43 -15.23 5.00
N THR A 54 16.52 -16.05 3.96
CA THR A 54 17.47 -17.17 3.84
C THR A 54 18.62 -16.88 2.88
N ASP A 55 18.54 -15.75 2.17
CA ASP A 55 19.55 -15.28 1.21
C ASP A 55 20.51 -14.26 1.85
N ARG A 56 21.25 -13.49 1.02
CA ARG A 56 22.20 -12.49 1.52
C ARG A 56 21.57 -11.16 1.93
N THR A 57 20.24 -11.03 1.99
CA THR A 57 19.56 -9.78 2.38
C THR A 57 20.13 -9.18 3.67
N ALA A 58 20.19 -9.98 4.74
CA ALA A 58 20.63 -9.49 6.04
C ALA A 58 22.12 -9.12 6.08
N SER A 59 22.98 -9.82 5.33
CA SER A 59 24.41 -9.50 5.29
C SER A 59 24.69 -8.24 4.47
N ILE A 60 23.95 -8.01 3.38
CA ILE A 60 24.01 -6.76 2.61
C ILE A 60 23.61 -5.57 3.48
N VAL A 61 22.49 -5.69 4.23
CA VAL A 61 22.02 -4.58 5.07
C VAL A 61 23.00 -4.28 6.21
N ARG A 62 23.60 -5.30 6.85
CA ARG A 62 24.63 -5.08 7.88
C ARG A 62 25.82 -4.31 7.35
N ARG A 63 26.34 -4.72 6.18
CA ARG A 63 27.46 -4.02 5.52
C ARG A 63 27.14 -2.54 5.26
N LEU A 64 25.91 -2.23 4.83
CA LEU A 64 25.48 -0.86 4.60
C LEU A 64 25.30 -0.09 5.93
N ALA A 65 24.80 -0.75 6.98
CA ALA A 65 24.65 -0.15 8.31
C ALA A 65 25.99 0.22 8.96
N ASP A 66 27.05 -0.56 8.70
CA ASP A 66 28.40 -0.22 9.16
C ASP A 66 28.91 1.10 8.54
N GLY A 67 28.39 1.49 7.38
CA GLY A 67 28.75 2.73 6.67
C GLY A 67 27.82 3.93 6.89
N ASP A 68 26.61 3.72 7.42
CA ASP A 68 25.64 4.80 7.66
C ASP A 68 24.82 4.55 8.92
N TRP A 69 25.04 5.38 9.94
CA TRP A 69 24.42 5.28 11.26
C TRP A 69 22.90 5.41 11.26
N ARG A 70 22.30 5.92 10.17
CA ARG A 70 20.84 6.04 10.04
C ARG A 70 20.18 4.69 9.80
N ILE A 71 20.94 3.69 9.35
CA ILE A 71 20.44 2.36 8.99
C ILE A 71 20.43 1.46 10.23
N ARG A 72 19.26 0.89 10.54
CA ARG A 72 19.10 -0.11 11.59
C ARG A 72 18.44 -1.38 11.03
N LEU A 73 19.10 -2.52 11.23
CA LEU A 73 18.54 -3.83 10.92
C LEU A 73 17.85 -4.43 12.15
N LEU A 74 16.59 -4.79 12.00
CA LEU A 74 15.85 -5.67 12.89
C LEU A 74 15.67 -7.03 12.22
N ARG A 75 15.74 -8.12 12.98
CA ARG A 75 15.52 -9.47 12.46
C ARG A 75 14.41 -10.15 13.26
N GLN A 76 13.54 -10.87 12.56
CA GLN A 76 12.49 -11.69 13.16
C GLN A 76 12.27 -12.97 12.36
N ASN A 77 11.52 -13.90 12.92
CA ASN A 77 10.99 -15.04 12.15
C ASN A 77 9.92 -14.55 11.17
N ASN A 78 9.81 -15.21 10.01
CA ASN A 78 8.89 -14.81 8.94
C ASN A 78 7.43 -14.79 9.41
N GLY A 79 6.92 -13.58 9.65
CA GLY A 79 5.55 -13.30 10.07
C GLY A 79 4.71 -12.60 9.00
N GLY A 80 5.29 -12.29 7.85
CA GLY A 80 4.66 -11.60 6.74
C GLY A 80 4.80 -10.09 6.78
N VAL A 81 4.44 -9.46 5.67
CA VAL A 81 4.68 -8.03 5.43
C VAL A 81 4.03 -7.14 6.50
N ALA A 82 2.83 -7.48 6.97
CA ALA A 82 2.18 -6.77 8.08
C ALA A 82 3.01 -6.83 9.36
N SER A 83 3.49 -8.03 9.73
CA SER A 83 4.32 -8.24 10.92
C SER A 83 5.60 -7.41 10.85
N ALA A 84 6.31 -7.49 9.71
CA ALA A 84 7.55 -6.76 9.48
C ALA A 84 7.35 -5.24 9.52
N ARG A 85 6.33 -4.72 8.83
CA ARG A 85 6.00 -3.27 8.86
C ARG A 85 5.63 -2.82 10.27
N ASN A 86 4.82 -3.58 11.00
CA ASN A 86 4.45 -3.24 12.37
C ASN A 86 5.65 -3.26 13.34
N ALA A 87 6.58 -4.21 13.19
CA ALA A 87 7.81 -4.22 13.97
C ALA A 87 8.66 -2.97 13.71
N GLY A 88 8.79 -2.57 12.44
CA GLY A 88 9.46 -1.32 12.06
C GLY A 88 8.78 -0.07 12.63
N VAL A 89 7.45 0.00 12.53
CA VAL A 89 6.64 1.11 13.08
C VAL A 89 6.79 1.19 14.61
N ARG A 90 6.75 0.07 15.34
CA ARG A 90 6.97 0.07 16.80
C ARG A 90 8.34 0.62 17.18
N ALA A 91 9.37 0.25 16.42
CA ALA A 91 10.73 0.63 16.70
C ALA A 91 11.12 2.04 16.20
N SER A 92 10.20 2.72 15.50
CA SER A 92 10.37 4.06 14.92
C SER A 92 10.21 5.20 15.94
N LYS A 93 10.91 6.30 15.70
CA LYS A 93 10.92 7.53 16.51
C LYS A 93 10.47 8.77 15.74
N GLY A 94 10.42 8.71 14.41
CA GLY A 94 10.02 9.81 13.54
C GLY A 94 8.57 10.22 13.71
N VAL A 95 8.29 11.49 13.43
CA VAL A 95 6.91 12.02 13.45
C VAL A 95 6.10 11.46 12.27
N PHE A 96 6.79 11.11 11.19
CA PHE A 96 6.22 10.50 10.01
C PHE A 96 6.81 9.12 9.74
N ILE A 97 5.98 8.23 9.22
CA ILE A 97 6.37 6.90 8.74
C ILE A 97 6.28 6.90 7.23
N ALA A 98 7.34 6.45 6.56
CA ALA A 98 7.37 6.29 5.11
C ALA A 98 7.82 4.85 4.78
N PRO A 99 6.88 3.90 4.54
CA PRO A 99 7.27 2.56 4.14
C PRO A 99 7.78 2.55 2.70
N VAL A 100 8.75 1.68 2.42
CA VAL A 100 9.18 1.33 1.06
C VAL A 100 9.42 -0.16 1.00
N ASP A 101 8.89 -0.83 -0.01
CA ASP A 101 9.13 -2.25 -0.23
C ASP A 101 10.60 -2.47 -0.63
N ALA A 102 11.17 -3.60 -0.21
CA ALA A 102 12.62 -3.86 -0.33
C ALA A 102 13.15 -3.90 -1.77
N ASP A 103 12.28 -3.83 -2.76
CA ASP A 103 12.57 -3.82 -4.19
C ASP A 103 12.16 -2.55 -4.95
N ASP A 104 11.58 -1.57 -4.27
CA ASP A 104 11.12 -0.32 -4.91
C ASP A 104 12.18 0.80 -4.90
N LEU A 105 12.00 1.78 -5.79
CA LEU A 105 12.87 2.95 -5.89
C LEU A 105 12.14 4.24 -5.54
N TRP A 106 12.84 5.14 -4.85
CA TRP A 106 12.36 6.49 -4.57
C TRP A 106 13.14 7.55 -5.33
N HIS A 107 12.41 8.51 -5.90
CA HIS A 107 13.01 9.74 -6.42
C HIS A 107 13.57 10.59 -5.26
N PRO A 108 14.75 11.24 -5.40
CA PRO A 108 15.42 11.98 -4.32
C PRO A 108 14.57 13.01 -3.57
N THR A 109 13.56 13.59 -4.22
CA THR A 109 12.73 14.66 -3.63
C THR A 109 11.46 14.17 -2.95
N LYS A 110 11.23 12.85 -2.86
CA LYS A 110 9.95 12.27 -2.38
C LYS A 110 9.60 12.75 -0.97
N LEU A 111 10.50 12.54 -0.02
CA LEU A 111 10.22 12.87 1.39
C LEU A 111 9.97 14.36 1.57
N GLU A 112 10.82 15.21 0.99
CA GLU A 112 10.71 16.66 1.08
C GLU A 112 9.36 17.17 0.54
N LYS A 113 8.91 16.67 -0.63
CA LYS A 113 7.64 17.11 -1.23
C LYS A 113 6.43 16.63 -0.41
N GLN A 114 6.46 15.41 0.13
CA GLN A 114 5.39 14.93 1.01
C GLN A 114 5.33 15.75 2.32
N LEU A 115 6.47 16.09 2.90
CA LEU A 115 6.55 16.94 4.09
C LEU A 115 5.99 18.34 3.85
N ARG A 116 6.22 18.93 2.67
CA ARG A 116 5.61 20.22 2.30
C ARG A 116 4.08 20.15 2.27
N VAL A 117 3.51 19.07 1.76
CA VAL A 117 2.05 18.87 1.78
C VAL A 117 1.53 18.76 3.22
N PHE A 118 2.22 18.02 4.09
CA PHE A 118 1.87 17.95 5.51
C PHE A 118 1.99 19.30 6.22
N ALA A 119 3.01 20.10 5.91
CA ALA A 119 3.23 21.40 6.53
C ALA A 119 2.18 22.45 6.10
N ALA A 120 1.66 22.34 4.88
CA ALA A 120 0.61 23.22 4.37
C ALA A 120 -0.81 22.82 4.85
N ALA A 121 -0.95 21.68 5.54
CA ALA A 121 -2.23 21.10 5.90
C ALA A 121 -2.47 21.08 7.42
N GLY A 122 -3.74 20.91 7.80
CA GLY A 122 -4.13 20.71 9.19
C GLY A 122 -3.74 19.33 9.76
N ASN A 123 -4.06 19.14 11.03
CA ASN A 123 -3.85 17.87 11.74
C ASN A 123 -4.82 16.76 11.30
N ASP A 124 -5.83 17.09 10.50
CA ASP A 124 -6.80 16.16 9.90
C ASP A 124 -6.28 15.48 8.62
N LEU A 125 -5.06 15.81 8.17
CA LEU A 125 -4.36 15.10 7.09
C LEU A 125 -3.57 13.92 7.68
N GLY A 126 -3.98 12.69 7.37
CA GLY A 126 -3.39 11.47 7.94
C GLY A 126 -2.32 10.81 7.06
N LEU A 127 -2.45 10.99 5.74
CA LEU A 127 -1.61 10.32 4.73
C LEU A 127 -1.34 11.27 3.56
N VAL A 128 -0.10 11.29 3.06
CA VAL A 128 0.25 11.89 1.76
C VAL A 128 0.84 10.80 0.87
N TYR A 129 0.37 10.67 -0.37
CA TYR A 129 0.93 9.74 -1.34
C TYR A 129 1.52 10.45 -2.55
N THR A 130 2.34 9.75 -3.32
CA THR A 130 2.88 10.22 -4.60
C THR A 130 2.42 9.31 -5.72
N LEU A 131 2.66 9.70 -6.97
CA LEU A 131 2.42 8.81 -8.11
C LEU A 131 3.59 7.85 -8.28
N TYR A 132 3.37 6.79 -9.06
CA TYR A 132 4.36 5.77 -9.30
C TYR A 132 4.35 5.29 -10.74
N ARG A 133 5.52 4.82 -11.19
CA ARG A 133 5.71 4.08 -12.44
C ARG A 133 5.98 2.63 -12.10
N THR A 134 5.38 1.71 -12.83
CA THR A 134 5.76 0.30 -12.75
C THR A 134 7.07 0.10 -13.48
N ILE A 135 8.04 -0.52 -12.80
CA ILE A 135 9.38 -0.82 -13.33
C ILE A 135 9.64 -2.33 -13.33
N ASP A 136 10.55 -2.81 -14.19
CA ASP A 136 11.01 -4.19 -14.21
C ASP A 136 12.23 -4.44 -13.29
N ALA A 137 12.86 -5.61 -13.42
CA ALA A 137 14.07 -5.98 -12.67
C ALA A 137 15.28 -5.08 -12.96
N ASP A 138 15.30 -4.39 -14.11
CA ASP A 138 16.38 -3.54 -14.59
C ASP A 138 16.05 -2.05 -14.43
N ASP A 139 15.01 -1.74 -13.64
CA ASP A 139 14.50 -0.39 -13.37
C ASP A 139 13.90 0.30 -14.61
N MET A 140 13.57 -0.46 -15.66
CA MET A 140 12.96 0.07 -16.86
C MET A 140 11.47 0.27 -16.65
N VAL A 141 10.96 1.43 -17.06
CA VAL A 141 9.53 1.74 -16.95
C VAL A 141 8.75 0.84 -17.90
N ILE A 142 7.75 0.13 -17.36
CA ILE A 142 6.82 -0.72 -18.13
C ILE A 142 5.46 -0.04 -18.24
N ILE A 143 5.02 0.64 -17.17
CA ILE A 143 3.69 1.28 -17.11
C ILE A 143 3.80 2.61 -16.35
N THR A 144 3.35 3.69 -16.97
CA THR A 144 3.07 4.95 -16.29
C THR A 144 1.59 4.98 -15.88
N SER A 145 1.32 5.14 -14.58
CA SER A 145 -0.04 5.11 -14.04
C SER A 145 -0.86 6.37 -14.45
N LYS A 146 -2.20 6.31 -14.29
CA LYS A 146 -3.15 7.30 -14.84
C LYS A 146 -3.55 8.42 -13.85
N GLN A 147 -4.01 9.53 -14.43
CA GLN A 147 -4.25 10.90 -13.90
C GLN A 147 -5.30 11.11 -12.78
N THR A 148 -5.83 10.08 -12.11
CA THR A 148 -6.75 10.35 -10.98
C THR A 148 -5.94 10.55 -9.71
N HIS A 149 -5.93 11.78 -9.21
CA HIS A 149 -5.21 12.17 -8.00
C HIS A 149 -6.17 12.61 -6.88
N PRO A 150 -7.06 11.72 -6.39
CA PRO A 150 -7.94 12.03 -5.27
C PRO A 150 -7.18 12.60 -4.07
N SER A 151 -7.71 13.67 -3.48
CA SER A 151 -7.23 14.24 -2.23
C SER A 151 -8.40 14.74 -1.41
N GLY A 152 -8.17 15.02 -0.13
CA GLY A 152 -9.22 15.34 0.83
C GLY A 152 -9.85 14.08 1.42
N TRP A 153 -11.17 14.07 1.54
CA TRP A 153 -11.93 12.90 1.97
C TRP A 153 -12.05 11.94 0.80
N VAL A 154 -11.55 10.72 0.96
CA VAL A 154 -11.37 9.78 -0.17
C VAL A 154 -11.78 8.35 0.15
N PHE A 155 -12.45 8.11 1.28
CA PHE A 155 -12.81 6.77 1.74
C PHE A 155 -13.62 6.01 0.68
N MET A 156 -14.67 6.64 0.15
CA MET A 156 -15.54 6.03 -0.86
C MET A 156 -14.82 5.84 -2.19
N GLN A 157 -14.05 6.84 -2.62
CA GLN A 157 -13.22 6.71 -3.82
C GLN A 157 -12.20 5.57 -3.70
N HIS A 158 -11.57 5.43 -2.53
CA HIS A 158 -10.56 4.41 -2.28
C HIS A 158 -11.16 2.99 -2.24
N LEU A 159 -12.40 2.85 -1.75
CA LEU A 159 -13.17 1.59 -1.85
C LEU A 159 -13.38 1.16 -3.31
N GLY A 160 -13.72 2.13 -4.17
CA GLY A 160 -13.90 1.91 -5.61
C GLY A 160 -12.60 1.59 -6.35
N GLN A 161 -11.49 2.20 -5.94
CA GLN A 161 -10.19 2.09 -6.59
C GLN A 161 -9.05 2.21 -5.58
N ASN A 162 -8.12 1.24 -5.56
CA ASN A 162 -6.83 1.43 -4.88
C ASN A 162 -5.96 2.39 -5.71
N PHE A 163 -6.20 3.69 -5.62
CA PHE A 163 -5.50 4.72 -6.39
C PHE A 163 -4.11 5.07 -5.87
N VAL A 164 -3.79 4.74 -4.60
CA VAL A 164 -2.42 4.83 -4.06
C VAL A 164 -1.56 3.72 -4.67
N GLY A 165 -2.13 2.53 -4.82
CA GLY A 165 -1.62 1.46 -5.67
C GLY A 165 -0.50 0.59 -5.08
N ASN A 166 0.29 1.11 -4.14
CA ASN A 166 1.34 0.36 -3.43
C ASN A 166 1.65 0.98 -2.05
N GLY A 167 2.42 0.25 -1.24
CA GLY A 167 2.90 0.72 0.06
C GLY A 167 3.95 1.84 -0.06
N SER A 168 4.86 1.72 -1.01
CA SER A 168 6.03 2.59 -1.18
C SER A 168 5.73 4.07 -1.48
N SER A 169 4.51 4.36 -1.94
CA SER A 169 4.09 5.72 -2.32
C SER A 169 3.62 6.54 -1.11
N ALA A 170 3.14 5.91 -0.05
CA ALA A 170 2.54 6.60 1.08
C ALA A 170 3.57 7.14 2.08
N MET A 171 3.20 8.22 2.76
CA MET A 171 3.80 8.71 4.01
C MET A 171 2.65 9.02 4.97
N PHE A 172 2.79 8.59 6.21
CA PHE A 172 1.74 8.67 7.24
C PHE A 172 2.22 9.51 8.42
N ARG A 173 1.30 10.19 9.10
CA ARG A 173 1.58 10.62 10.48
C ARG A 173 1.70 9.38 11.36
N ARG A 174 2.76 9.31 12.18
CA ARG A 174 3.01 8.13 13.03
C ARG A 174 1.86 7.89 14.00
N ASN A 175 1.39 8.92 14.70
CA ASN A 175 0.27 8.78 15.66
C ASN A 175 -1.01 8.25 14.99
N VAL A 176 -1.29 8.63 13.74
CA VAL A 176 -2.44 8.14 12.98
C VAL A 176 -2.31 6.64 12.69
N LEU A 177 -1.12 6.14 12.36
CA LEU A 177 -0.90 4.69 12.18
C LEU A 177 -1.16 3.92 13.48
N PHE A 178 -0.68 4.43 14.63
CA PHE A 178 -0.93 3.80 15.93
C PHE A 178 -2.42 3.82 16.29
N GLU A 179 -3.09 4.95 16.06
CA GLU A 179 -4.52 5.09 16.32
C GLU A 179 -5.35 4.09 15.49
N MET A 180 -4.93 3.81 14.25
CA MET A 180 -5.61 2.86 13.37
C MET A 180 -5.19 1.40 13.59
N GLY A 181 -4.34 1.12 14.59
CA GLY A 181 -3.91 -0.24 14.94
C GLY A 181 -2.81 -0.84 14.06
N GLY A 182 -2.39 -0.14 13.00
CA GLY A 182 -1.34 -0.56 12.06
C GLY A 182 -1.79 -1.54 10.98
N TYR A 183 -0.84 -2.27 10.42
CA TYR A 183 -1.09 -3.23 9.33
C TYR A 183 -1.71 -4.52 9.87
N SER A 184 -2.79 -5.03 9.28
CA SER A 184 -3.46 -6.25 9.76
C SER A 184 -2.71 -7.54 9.38
N SER A 185 -2.40 -8.39 10.36
CA SER A 185 -1.85 -9.74 10.14
C SER A 185 -2.92 -10.76 9.70
N ARG A 186 -4.20 -10.43 9.86
CA ARG A 186 -5.33 -11.34 9.58
C ARG A 186 -5.41 -11.77 8.12
N LEU A 187 -4.92 -10.94 7.20
CA LEU A 187 -4.85 -11.28 5.78
C LEU A 187 -4.03 -12.55 5.57
N ARG A 188 -2.84 -12.60 6.18
CA ARG A 188 -1.95 -13.77 6.16
C ARG A 188 -2.50 -14.95 6.95
N GLU A 189 -3.04 -14.72 8.13
CA GLU A 189 -3.68 -15.76 8.94
C GLU A 189 -4.85 -16.43 8.18
N GLY A 190 -5.57 -15.67 7.36
CA GLY A 190 -6.62 -16.18 6.47
C GLY A 190 -6.13 -16.77 5.14
N GLY A 191 -4.81 -16.92 4.95
CA GLY A 191 -4.22 -17.51 3.75
C GLY A 191 -4.14 -16.59 2.52
N ALA A 192 -4.33 -15.28 2.71
CA ALA A 192 -4.16 -14.25 1.69
C ALA A 192 -2.97 -13.33 2.03
N GLU A 193 -2.58 -12.41 1.15
CA GLU A 193 -1.56 -11.36 1.43
C GLU A 193 -1.55 -10.39 0.25
N GLY A 194 -0.99 -9.19 0.44
CA GLY A 194 -0.77 -8.21 -0.64
C GLY A 194 -1.81 -7.08 -0.68
N CYS A 195 -2.57 -6.88 0.39
CA CYS A 195 -3.48 -5.75 0.57
C CYS A 195 -3.37 -5.14 1.98
N GLU A 196 -2.25 -5.37 2.67
CA GLU A 196 -1.99 -4.82 4.00
C GLU A 196 -1.90 -3.29 3.95
N ASP A 197 -1.33 -2.75 2.87
CA ASP A 197 -1.32 -1.32 2.56
C ASP A 197 -2.74 -0.79 2.31
N PHE A 198 -3.53 -1.48 1.50
CA PHE A 198 -4.93 -1.11 1.25
C PHE A 198 -5.77 -1.15 2.53
N PHE A 199 -5.56 -2.13 3.41
CA PHE A 199 -6.23 -2.19 4.71
C PHE A 199 -5.96 -0.93 5.55
N ILE A 200 -4.69 -0.59 5.77
CA ILE A 200 -4.36 0.56 6.62
C ILE A 200 -4.75 1.88 5.96
N GLN A 201 -4.64 1.99 4.63
CA GLN A 201 -5.11 3.16 3.88
C GLN A 201 -6.63 3.34 4.06
N GLN A 202 -7.43 2.26 3.98
CA GLN A 202 -8.87 2.35 4.22
C GLN A 202 -9.23 2.73 5.65
N SER A 203 -8.51 2.17 6.62
CA SER A 203 -8.65 2.53 8.03
C SER A 203 -8.40 4.03 8.24
N ILE A 204 -7.32 4.58 7.67
CA ILE A 204 -7.01 6.01 7.78
C ILE A 204 -8.03 6.87 7.03
N ALA A 205 -8.41 6.51 5.80
CA ALA A 205 -9.36 7.28 5.00
C ALA A 205 -10.73 7.43 5.69
N SER A 206 -11.08 6.51 6.59
CA SER A 206 -12.33 6.57 7.36
C SER A 206 -12.39 7.70 8.39
N LYS A 207 -11.26 8.34 8.72
CA LYS A 207 -11.18 9.39 9.74
C LYS A 207 -10.32 10.59 9.34
N TYR A 208 -9.40 10.41 8.40
CA TYR A 208 -8.43 11.41 8.01
C TYR A 208 -8.45 11.68 6.52
N ARG A 209 -8.15 12.92 6.14
CA ARG A 209 -7.93 13.32 4.75
C ARG A 209 -6.64 12.75 4.21
N PHE A 210 -6.60 12.56 2.89
CA PHE A 210 -5.40 12.24 2.13
C PHE A 210 -4.89 13.47 1.39
N GLY A 211 -3.58 13.58 1.26
CA GLY A 211 -2.90 14.53 0.39
C GLY A 211 -2.20 13.79 -0.75
N VAL A 212 -1.88 14.52 -1.81
CA VAL A 212 -1.19 13.96 -2.97
C VAL A 212 -0.06 14.88 -3.42
N VAL A 213 1.05 14.28 -3.81
CA VAL A 213 2.07 14.91 -4.65
C VAL A 213 1.87 14.35 -6.06
N GLU A 214 1.43 15.19 -7.00
CA GLU A 214 1.08 14.79 -8.37
C GLU A 214 2.33 14.60 -9.24
N GLU A 215 3.27 13.80 -8.76
CA GLU A 215 4.53 13.49 -9.42
C GLU A 215 4.90 12.02 -9.21
N HIS A 216 5.51 11.41 -10.23
CA HIS A 216 5.95 10.01 -10.24
C HIS A 216 7.26 9.83 -9.46
N LEU A 217 7.16 9.86 -8.12
CA LEU A 217 8.31 9.81 -7.22
C LEU A 217 8.66 8.38 -6.75
N VAL A 218 7.96 7.37 -7.28
CA VAL A 218 8.20 5.95 -6.94
C VAL A 218 8.32 5.09 -8.20
N GLY A 219 9.36 4.27 -8.26
CA GLY A 219 9.48 3.15 -9.17
C GLY A 219 8.99 1.89 -8.47
N TYR A 220 7.78 1.46 -8.78
CA TYR A 220 7.13 0.27 -8.21
C TYR A 220 7.51 -0.98 -9.00
N ARG A 221 8.33 -1.84 -8.43
CA ARG A 221 8.89 -2.98 -9.16
C ARG A 221 7.88 -4.11 -9.33
N ARG A 222 7.87 -4.70 -10.53
CA ARG A 222 7.16 -5.93 -10.83
C ARG A 222 8.06 -6.92 -11.53
N THR A 223 8.30 -8.03 -10.85
CA THR A 223 9.06 -9.18 -11.30
C THR A 223 8.26 -10.47 -11.09
N PRO A 224 8.55 -11.52 -11.87
CA PRO A 224 8.04 -12.85 -11.58
C PRO A 224 8.47 -13.30 -10.18
N GLY A 225 7.51 -13.53 -9.29
CA GLY A 225 7.77 -13.94 -7.90
C GLY A 225 7.44 -12.89 -6.85
N ASN A 226 7.20 -11.63 -7.24
CA ASN A 226 6.64 -10.65 -6.31
C ASN A 226 5.26 -11.10 -5.82
N MET A 227 4.94 -10.74 -4.57
CA MET A 227 3.61 -10.98 -4.00
C MET A 227 2.48 -10.40 -4.87
N SER A 228 2.72 -9.24 -5.48
CA SER A 228 1.78 -8.55 -6.35
C SER A 228 1.54 -9.21 -7.72
N ALA A 229 2.35 -10.22 -8.08
CA ALA A 229 2.15 -11.02 -9.29
C ALA A 229 1.03 -12.07 -9.11
N ASP A 230 0.68 -12.46 -7.87
CA ASP A 230 -0.45 -13.35 -7.60
C ASP A 230 -1.76 -12.54 -7.46
N PHE A 231 -2.31 -12.13 -8.60
CA PHE A 231 -3.55 -11.35 -8.67
C PHE A 231 -4.75 -12.02 -8.00
N VAL A 232 -4.85 -13.36 -8.03
CA VAL A 232 -5.98 -14.05 -7.38
C VAL A 232 -5.84 -13.97 -5.87
N ARG A 233 -4.62 -14.15 -5.32
CA ARG A 233 -4.37 -13.95 -3.88
C ARG A 233 -4.60 -12.50 -3.46
N MET A 234 -4.16 -11.53 -4.26
CA MET A 234 -4.44 -10.11 -3.99
C MET A 234 -5.95 -9.81 -3.98
N LEU A 235 -6.73 -10.36 -4.90
CA LEU A 235 -8.18 -10.14 -4.92
C LEU A 235 -8.89 -10.79 -3.72
N ILE A 236 -8.45 -11.97 -3.29
CA ILE A 236 -8.93 -12.58 -2.04
C ILE A 236 -8.59 -11.68 -0.85
N SER A 237 -7.34 -11.18 -0.79
CA SER A 237 -6.90 -10.26 0.27
C SER A 237 -7.72 -8.97 0.27
N ARG A 238 -7.95 -8.37 -0.90
CA ARG A 238 -8.85 -7.21 -1.07
C ARG A 238 -10.25 -7.53 -0.56
N ARG A 239 -10.79 -8.71 -0.88
CA ARG A 239 -12.13 -9.12 -0.46
C ARG A 239 -12.23 -9.20 1.07
N MET A 240 -11.21 -9.72 1.75
CA MET A 240 -11.13 -9.74 3.22
C MET A 240 -11.07 -8.33 3.82
N VAL A 241 -10.34 -7.40 3.20
CA VAL A 241 -10.34 -5.98 3.63
C VAL A 241 -11.75 -5.40 3.54
N LEU A 242 -12.46 -5.62 2.42
CA LEU A 242 -13.83 -5.12 2.25
C LEU A 242 -14.81 -5.75 3.26
N GLU A 243 -14.62 -7.01 3.66
CA GLU A 243 -15.42 -7.65 4.73
C GLU A 243 -15.18 -7.01 6.09
N SER A 244 -13.91 -6.74 6.43
CA SER A 244 -13.55 -6.04 7.66
C SER A 244 -14.18 -4.64 7.72
N VAL A 245 -14.25 -3.95 6.57
CA VAL A 245 -14.97 -2.67 6.46
C VAL A 245 -16.48 -2.87 6.59
N LEU A 246 -17.07 -3.89 5.94
CA LEU A 246 -18.51 -4.13 5.93
C LEU A 246 -19.05 -4.43 7.32
N ALA A 247 -18.28 -5.18 8.12
CA ALA A 247 -18.63 -5.50 9.50
C ALA A 247 -18.77 -4.26 10.40
N ARG A 248 -18.28 -3.11 9.96
CA ARG A 248 -18.20 -1.88 10.76
C ARG A 248 -18.67 -0.65 10.00
N CYS A 249 -19.27 -0.77 8.82
CA CYS A 249 -19.70 0.41 8.04
C CYS A 249 -21.06 0.92 8.50
N THR A 250 -21.34 2.20 8.22
CA THR A 250 -22.69 2.76 8.36
C THR A 250 -23.60 2.32 7.22
N GLU A 251 -24.93 2.45 7.39
CA GLU A 251 -25.90 2.16 6.32
C GLU A 251 -25.70 3.06 5.09
N ALA A 252 -25.15 4.27 5.27
CA ALA A 252 -24.85 5.18 4.16
C ALA A 252 -23.75 4.65 3.23
N VAL A 253 -22.79 3.89 3.77
CA VAL A 253 -21.65 3.31 3.02
C VAL A 253 -21.97 1.94 2.44
N ARG A 254 -22.85 1.17 3.11
CA ARG A 254 -23.14 -0.24 2.80
C ARG A 254 -23.38 -0.53 1.31
N PRO A 255 -24.20 0.25 0.55
CA PRO A 255 -24.47 -0.07 -0.85
C PRO A 255 -23.22 -0.04 -1.74
N ALA A 256 -22.37 0.98 -1.60
CA ALA A 256 -21.15 1.12 -2.39
C ALA A 256 -20.13 0.02 -2.07
N LEU A 257 -20.08 -0.39 -0.81
CA LEU A 257 -19.19 -1.45 -0.35
C LEU A 257 -19.62 -2.83 -0.88
N LEU A 258 -20.91 -3.15 -0.83
CA LEU A 258 -21.45 -4.39 -1.42
C LEU A 258 -21.19 -4.46 -2.93
N ASP A 259 -21.29 -3.34 -3.63
CA ASP A 259 -20.95 -3.23 -5.05
C ASP A 259 -19.44 -3.41 -5.30
N ALA A 260 -18.57 -2.83 -4.46
CA ALA A 260 -17.13 -3.06 -4.53
C ALA A 260 -16.74 -4.53 -4.25
N MET A 261 -17.41 -5.18 -3.29
CA MET A 261 -17.24 -6.60 -2.99
C MET A 261 -17.68 -7.46 -4.17
N PHE A 262 -18.86 -7.20 -4.73
CA PHE A 262 -19.37 -7.96 -5.88
C PHE A 262 -18.45 -7.84 -7.11
N ARG A 263 -17.93 -6.64 -7.42
CA ARG A 263 -16.92 -6.48 -8.47
C ARG A 263 -15.66 -7.30 -8.21
N THR A 264 -15.21 -7.34 -6.96
CA THR A 264 -14.05 -8.14 -6.54
C THR A 264 -14.34 -9.62 -6.75
N ASP A 265 -15.53 -10.09 -6.37
CA ASP A 265 -15.95 -11.49 -6.53
C ASP A 265 -15.99 -11.91 -8.02
N VAL A 266 -16.48 -11.03 -8.89
CA VAL A 266 -16.47 -11.24 -10.35
C VAL A 266 -15.03 -11.41 -10.87
N GLU A 267 -14.10 -10.56 -10.44
CA GLU A 267 -12.70 -10.66 -10.86
C GLU A 267 -11.99 -11.88 -10.27
N ILE A 268 -12.26 -12.28 -9.01
CA ILE A 268 -11.74 -13.53 -8.42
C ILE A 268 -12.19 -14.72 -9.26
N ALA A 269 -13.49 -14.81 -9.56
CA ALA A 269 -14.00 -15.90 -10.36
C ALA A 269 -13.39 -15.89 -11.77
N LYS A 270 -13.22 -14.71 -12.38
CA LYS A 270 -12.76 -14.58 -13.76
C LYS A 270 -11.30 -14.98 -13.88
N LEU A 271 -10.43 -14.40 -13.06
CA LEU A 271 -9.02 -14.74 -13.04
C LEU A 271 -8.81 -16.17 -12.54
N GLY A 272 -9.55 -16.59 -11.50
CA GLY A 272 -9.47 -17.94 -10.96
C GLY A 272 -9.81 -19.02 -12.00
N LEU A 273 -10.81 -18.81 -12.86
CA LEU A 273 -11.10 -19.71 -13.98
C LEU A 273 -9.99 -19.68 -15.03
N MET A 274 -9.53 -18.49 -15.44
CA MET A 274 -8.47 -18.32 -16.43
C MET A 274 -7.14 -18.97 -16.00
N THR A 275 -6.81 -18.88 -14.71
CA THR A 275 -5.58 -19.43 -14.13
C THR A 275 -5.78 -20.79 -13.46
N ARG A 276 -6.91 -21.48 -13.71
CA ARG A 276 -7.24 -22.82 -13.20
C ARG A 276 -7.18 -22.96 -11.66
N ARG A 277 -7.43 -21.89 -10.90
CA ARG A 277 -7.50 -21.88 -9.43
C ARG A 277 -8.92 -22.19 -8.93
N PHE A 278 -9.46 -23.35 -9.32
CA PHE A 278 -10.86 -23.71 -9.04
C PHE A 278 -11.22 -23.71 -7.55
N ALA A 279 -10.29 -24.08 -6.66
CA ALA A 279 -10.53 -24.02 -5.22
C ALA A 279 -10.77 -22.59 -4.71
N ALA A 280 -10.10 -21.59 -5.29
CA ALA A 280 -10.35 -20.18 -4.96
C ALA A 280 -11.73 -19.73 -5.45
N VAL A 281 -12.12 -20.16 -6.66
CA VAL A 281 -13.46 -19.88 -7.22
C VAL A 281 -14.54 -20.54 -6.37
N ALA A 282 -14.36 -21.80 -5.98
CA ALA A 282 -15.31 -22.53 -5.14
C ALA A 282 -15.48 -21.85 -3.76
N ARG A 283 -14.38 -21.46 -3.10
CA ARG A 283 -14.45 -20.72 -1.84
C ARG A 283 -15.16 -19.38 -1.97
N ASN A 284 -14.88 -18.64 -3.05
CA ASN A 284 -15.54 -17.38 -3.34
C ASN A 284 -17.07 -17.55 -3.48
N CYS A 285 -17.50 -18.62 -4.18
CA CYS A 285 -18.92 -18.90 -4.38
C CYS A 285 -19.62 -19.49 -3.14
N ALA A 286 -18.90 -20.19 -2.26
CA ALA A 286 -19.49 -20.93 -1.13
C ALA A 286 -20.26 -20.04 -0.13
N GLY A 287 -19.91 -18.75 -0.04
CA GLY A 287 -20.59 -17.78 0.83
C GLY A 287 -21.70 -16.96 0.14
N MET A 288 -21.99 -17.21 -1.14
CA MET A 288 -22.96 -16.41 -1.89
C MET A 288 -24.40 -16.92 -1.70
N SER A 289 -25.33 -15.98 -1.50
CA SER A 289 -26.76 -16.29 -1.66
C SER A 289 -27.08 -16.69 -3.11
N PRO A 290 -28.19 -17.41 -3.36
CA PRO A 290 -28.63 -17.75 -4.72
C PRO A 290 -28.73 -16.54 -5.66
N VAL A 291 -29.17 -15.40 -5.13
CA VAL A 291 -29.27 -14.14 -5.89
C VAL A 291 -27.89 -13.59 -6.26
N GLN A 292 -26.94 -13.59 -5.33
CA GLN A 292 -25.55 -13.17 -5.62
C GLN A 292 -24.90 -14.09 -6.65
N PHE A 293 -25.08 -15.40 -6.51
CA PHE A 293 -24.55 -16.37 -7.45
C PHE A 293 -25.17 -16.19 -8.85
N ALA A 294 -26.48 -15.98 -8.96
CA ALA A 294 -27.13 -15.69 -10.23
C ALA A 294 -26.60 -14.40 -10.88
N LYS A 295 -26.37 -13.34 -10.09
CA LYS A 295 -25.75 -12.10 -10.57
C LYS A 295 -24.32 -12.32 -11.07
N LEU A 296 -23.52 -13.13 -10.38
CA LEU A 296 -22.17 -13.50 -10.81
C LEU A 296 -22.22 -14.21 -12.17
N VAL A 297 -23.08 -15.23 -12.32
CA VAL A 297 -23.26 -15.97 -13.57
C VAL A 297 -23.72 -15.02 -14.70
N ALA A 298 -24.67 -14.13 -14.43
CA ALA A 298 -25.12 -13.13 -15.41
C ALA A 298 -23.99 -12.16 -15.82
N ALA A 299 -23.15 -11.73 -14.87
CA ALA A 299 -21.98 -10.90 -15.17
C ALA A 299 -20.99 -11.64 -16.09
N PHE A 300 -20.74 -12.93 -15.84
CA PHE A 300 -19.95 -13.77 -16.72
C PHE A 300 -20.55 -13.92 -18.11
N ALA A 301 -21.85 -14.21 -18.20
CA ALA A 301 -22.55 -14.29 -19.47
C ALA A 301 -22.42 -12.96 -20.24
N ALA A 302 -22.56 -11.82 -19.58
CA ALA A 302 -22.39 -10.51 -20.20
C ALA A 302 -20.94 -10.22 -20.63
N ILE A 303 -19.93 -10.71 -19.89
CA ILE A 303 -18.52 -10.62 -20.28
C ILE A 303 -18.27 -11.51 -21.50
N PHE A 304 -18.70 -12.77 -21.45
CA PHE A 304 -18.59 -13.72 -22.54
C PHE A 304 -19.28 -13.20 -23.81
N LEU A 305 -20.52 -12.74 -23.71
CA LEU A 305 -21.26 -12.15 -24.84
C LEU A 305 -20.56 -10.91 -25.40
N ARG A 306 -19.90 -10.09 -24.56
CA ARG A 306 -19.08 -8.96 -25.02
C ARG A 306 -17.85 -9.42 -25.80
N TYR A 307 -17.19 -10.49 -25.37
CA TYR A 307 -16.06 -11.09 -26.11
C TYR A 307 -16.53 -11.77 -27.40
N ALA A 308 -17.62 -12.54 -27.36
CA ALA A 308 -18.20 -13.20 -28.53
C ALA A 308 -18.69 -12.19 -29.58
N LYS A 309 -19.33 -11.08 -29.17
CA LYS A 309 -19.69 -9.97 -30.07
C LYS A 309 -18.48 -9.23 -30.65
N ARG A 310 -17.32 -9.33 -30.00
CA ARG A 310 -16.04 -8.77 -30.45
C ARG A 310 -15.17 -9.78 -31.18
N ALA A 311 -15.68 -10.98 -31.48
CA ALA A 311 -15.01 -11.97 -32.33
C ALA A 311 -15.05 -11.56 -33.81
N LEU A 312 -14.47 -10.39 -34.10
CA LEU A 312 -13.93 -9.96 -35.38
C LEU A 312 -12.42 -9.83 -35.15
N PRO A 313 -11.56 -10.08 -36.15
CA PRO A 313 -10.12 -9.86 -35.99
C PRO A 313 -9.93 -8.41 -35.56
N LEU A 314 -9.40 -8.21 -34.36
CA LEU A 314 -8.85 -6.91 -34.01
C LEU A 314 -7.74 -6.65 -35.04
N PRO A 315 -7.65 -5.45 -35.65
CA PRO A 315 -6.37 -5.02 -36.19
C PRO A 315 -5.36 -5.24 -35.07
N GLU A 316 -4.12 -5.63 -35.41
CA GLU A 316 -3.01 -5.59 -34.45
C GLU A 316 -3.21 -4.33 -33.62
N SER A 317 -3.50 -4.50 -32.33
CA SER A 317 -3.56 -3.34 -31.46
C SER A 317 -2.22 -2.69 -31.65
N GLU A 318 -2.17 -1.47 -32.18
CA GLU A 318 -0.97 -0.66 -32.15
C GLU A 318 -0.39 -0.87 -30.77
N ASP A 319 0.75 -1.52 -30.77
CA ASP A 319 1.49 -1.83 -29.58
C ASP A 319 1.85 -0.47 -29.01
N ARG A 320 1.01 0.05 -28.12
CA ARG A 320 1.31 1.28 -27.36
C ARG A 320 2.45 1.03 -26.35
N SER A 321 3.15 -0.10 -26.45
CA SER A 321 4.49 -0.26 -25.87
C SER A 321 5.59 0.37 -26.74
N SER A 322 5.27 0.94 -27.91
CA SER A 322 6.28 1.51 -28.81
C SER A 322 7.00 2.76 -28.30
N GLU A 323 6.60 3.39 -27.20
CA GLU A 323 7.27 4.59 -26.66
C GLU A 323 7.51 4.60 -25.15
N ILE A 324 7.67 3.44 -24.50
CA ILE A 324 8.22 3.41 -23.13
C ILE A 324 9.49 2.57 -23.15
N ARG A 325 10.62 3.23 -23.43
CA ARG A 325 11.96 2.63 -23.39
C ARG A 325 12.91 3.57 -22.67
N GLY A 326 12.82 3.58 -21.36
CA GLY A 326 13.71 4.39 -20.52
C GLY A 326 13.81 3.80 -19.13
N ASN A 327 14.97 4.00 -18.53
CA ASN A 327 15.14 3.73 -17.11
C ASN A 327 14.30 4.73 -16.30
N PHE A 328 13.77 4.32 -15.15
CA PHE A 328 12.97 5.16 -14.24
C PHE A 328 13.56 6.57 -14.04
N TRP A 329 14.88 6.68 -13.92
CA TRP A 329 15.59 7.94 -13.69
C TRP A 329 15.58 8.91 -14.88
N ASN A 330 15.25 8.44 -16.08
CA ASN A 330 15.31 9.22 -17.32
C ASN A 330 14.02 9.99 -17.60
N TYR A 331 12.94 9.72 -16.87
CA TYR A 331 11.64 10.35 -17.12
C TYR A 331 11.42 11.57 -16.22
N PRO A 332 10.89 12.69 -16.76
CA PRO A 332 10.37 13.77 -15.94
C PRO A 332 9.34 13.25 -14.93
N ILE A 333 9.40 13.75 -13.70
CA ILE A 333 8.50 13.31 -12.62
C ILE A 333 7.04 13.74 -12.84
N ASP A 334 6.82 14.82 -13.59
CA ASP A 334 5.54 15.42 -13.93
C ASP A 334 4.98 14.92 -15.28
N GLU A 335 5.63 13.96 -15.93
CA GLU A 335 5.12 13.38 -17.17
C GLU A 335 3.94 12.42 -16.91
N PHE A 336 2.78 12.74 -17.50
CA PHE A 336 1.56 11.95 -17.42
C PHE A 336 1.24 11.24 -18.73
N ALA A 337 0.76 10.00 -18.66
CA ALA A 337 0.27 9.28 -19.83
C ALA A 337 -1.05 9.91 -20.37
N SER A 338 -1.12 10.17 -21.68
CA SER A 338 -2.34 10.63 -22.35
C SER A 338 -3.39 9.51 -22.37
N THR A 339 -4.44 9.62 -21.54
CA THR A 339 -5.45 8.55 -21.47
C THR A 339 -6.88 9.07 -21.33
N THR A 340 -7.76 8.57 -22.19
CA THR A 340 -9.21 8.69 -22.05
C THR A 340 -9.69 7.63 -21.07
N ALA A 341 -9.93 8.01 -19.81
CA ALA A 341 -10.69 7.15 -18.91
C ALA A 341 -12.13 6.98 -19.45
N LYS A 342 -12.69 5.77 -19.37
CA LYS A 342 -14.05 5.49 -19.85
C LYS A 342 -15.05 6.37 -19.09
N ALA A 343 -15.98 7.02 -19.79
CA ALA A 343 -16.94 7.97 -19.22
C ALA A 343 -17.69 7.44 -17.99
N GLY A 344 -18.14 6.17 -18.02
CA GLY A 344 -18.83 5.55 -16.88
C GLY A 344 -17.96 5.39 -15.63
N TYR A 345 -16.65 5.22 -15.78
CA TYR A 345 -15.73 5.14 -14.64
C TYR A 345 -15.52 6.50 -13.99
N ARG A 346 -15.40 7.56 -14.80
CA ARG A 346 -15.34 8.94 -14.30
C ARG A 346 -16.60 9.28 -13.51
N ALA A 347 -17.77 8.97 -14.05
CA ALA A 347 -19.05 9.21 -13.36
C ALA A 347 -19.13 8.48 -12.01
N MET A 348 -18.69 7.21 -11.94
CA MET A 348 -18.63 6.47 -10.68
C MET A 348 -17.73 7.17 -9.65
N LEU A 349 -16.51 7.54 -10.04
CA LEU A 349 -15.56 8.23 -9.14
C LEU A 349 -16.07 9.59 -8.68
N SER A 350 -16.76 10.35 -9.55
CA SER A 350 -17.40 11.62 -9.20
C SER A 350 -18.53 11.42 -8.17
N ASN A 351 -19.36 10.39 -8.33
CA ASN A 351 -20.41 10.08 -7.36
C ASN A 351 -19.83 9.70 -5.99
N LEU A 352 -18.75 8.92 -5.97
CA LEU A 352 -18.06 8.56 -4.73
C LEU A 352 -17.42 9.80 -4.06
N ALA A 353 -16.84 10.71 -4.84
CA ALA A 353 -16.30 11.98 -4.33
C ALA A 353 -17.38 12.83 -3.63
N ALA A 354 -18.57 12.95 -4.25
CA ALA A 354 -19.67 13.68 -3.64
C ALA A 354 -20.17 13.05 -2.32
N MET A 355 -20.08 11.72 -2.19
CA MET A 355 -20.36 11.04 -0.92
C MET A 355 -19.28 11.33 0.12
N ASP A 356 -18.02 11.36 -0.29
CA ASP A 356 -16.91 11.69 0.60
C ASP A 356 -16.99 13.12 1.13
N GLU A 357 -17.32 14.11 0.29
CA GLU A 357 -17.54 15.49 0.74
C GLU A 357 -18.65 15.60 1.78
N LYS A 358 -19.71 14.79 1.64
CA LYS A 358 -20.85 14.78 2.55
C LYS A 358 -20.55 14.09 3.88
N LEU A 359 -19.87 12.94 3.86
CA LEU A 359 -19.66 12.09 5.04
C LEU A 359 -18.36 12.39 5.77
N GLY A 360 -17.31 12.78 5.04
CA GLY A 360 -15.96 12.98 5.53
C GLY A 360 -15.85 13.87 6.76
N PRO A 361 -16.36 15.13 6.72
CA PRO A 361 -16.29 16.05 7.86
C PRO A 361 -16.95 15.52 9.13
N SER A 362 -17.94 14.63 9.01
CA SER A 362 -18.67 14.04 10.13
C SER A 362 -18.07 12.72 10.64
N GLY A 363 -17.06 12.15 9.96
CA GLY A 363 -16.55 10.80 10.26
C GLY A 363 -17.59 9.69 10.06
N GLY A 364 -18.63 9.94 9.25
CA GLY A 364 -19.84 9.10 9.13
C GLY A 364 -19.67 7.77 8.37
N TYR A 365 -18.44 7.28 8.21
CA TYR A 365 -18.16 6.10 7.39
C TYR A 365 -18.30 4.78 8.15
N LEU A 366 -17.73 4.73 9.37
CA LEU A 366 -17.64 3.52 10.18
C LEU A 366 -18.33 3.72 11.53
N THR A 367 -18.99 2.67 12.01
CA THR A 367 -19.64 2.62 13.33
C THR A 367 -18.68 2.24 14.46
N ARG A 368 -17.50 1.69 14.12
CA ARG A 368 -16.46 1.26 15.08
C ARG A 368 -15.07 1.45 14.50
N HIS A 369 -14.10 1.66 15.38
CA HIS A 369 -12.69 1.76 15.01
C HIS A 369 -12.19 0.51 14.27
N PRO A 370 -11.25 0.68 13.32
CA PRO A 370 -10.52 -0.44 12.72
C PRO A 370 -9.62 -1.13 13.75
N GLU A 371 -9.35 -2.41 13.48
CA GLU A 371 -8.73 -3.43 14.35
C GLU A 371 -7.84 -2.88 15.47
N GLU A 372 -8.31 -3.00 16.72
CA GLU A 372 -7.50 -2.79 17.91
C GLU A 372 -6.49 -3.95 18.06
N GLY A 373 -5.21 -3.63 18.24
CA GLY A 373 -4.22 -4.57 18.77
C GLY A 373 -3.12 -5.07 17.83
N THR A 374 -3.09 -4.75 16.53
CA THR A 374 -1.98 -5.21 15.66
C THR A 374 -0.64 -4.51 15.95
N LEU A 375 -0.72 -3.29 16.46
CA LEU A 375 0.39 -2.53 17.04
C LEU A 375 0.43 -2.57 18.57
N ALA A 376 -0.30 -3.47 19.24
CA ALA A 376 -0.19 -3.60 20.70
C ALA A 376 1.28 -3.73 21.11
N THR A 377 1.69 -2.91 22.07
CA THR A 377 3.00 -3.02 22.70
C THR A 377 3.10 -4.43 23.29
N PRO A 378 4.21 -5.16 23.10
CA PRO A 378 4.46 -6.34 23.91
C PRO A 378 4.30 -5.94 25.38
N ASN A 379 3.51 -6.68 26.16
CA ASN A 379 3.56 -6.55 27.61
C ASN A 379 5.02 -6.79 28.02
N GLU A 380 5.67 -5.82 28.67
CA GLU A 380 7.02 -5.99 29.23
C GLU A 380 7.08 -6.98 30.39
N ASP A 381 5.95 -7.57 30.78
CA ASP A 381 5.86 -8.58 31.81
C ASP A 381 5.65 -9.98 31.21
N THR A 382 6.72 -10.62 30.74
CA THR A 382 6.94 -12.06 30.98
C THR A 382 8.42 -12.42 30.82
N ASN A 383 9.01 -12.84 31.95
CA ASN A 383 10.23 -13.64 32.10
C ASN A 383 11.59 -12.94 31.92
N SER A 384 11.94 -12.23 32.98
CA SER A 384 13.28 -12.33 33.58
C SER A 384 13.74 -13.79 33.71
N HIS A 385 14.61 -14.23 32.80
CA HIS A 385 15.58 -15.29 33.12
C HIS A 385 16.98 -14.77 32.78
N SER A 386 17.60 -14.20 33.83
CA SER A 386 19.02 -14.31 34.17
C SER A 386 20.02 -14.35 33.01
N LEU A 387 20.46 -13.16 32.58
CA LEU A 387 21.82 -12.96 32.10
C LEU A 387 22.76 -13.00 33.31
N HIS A 388 23.51 -14.10 33.48
CA HIS A 388 24.71 -14.09 34.32
C HIS A 388 25.85 -13.41 33.54
N PRO A 389 26.63 -12.50 34.16
CA PRO A 389 27.76 -11.86 33.51
C PRO A 389 29.03 -12.74 33.56
N LEU A 390 29.81 -12.65 32.48
CA LEU A 390 31.14 -13.19 32.24
C LEU A 390 32.15 -12.90 33.38
N ARG A 391 33.08 -13.82 33.66
CA ARG A 391 34.54 -13.61 33.47
C ARG A 391 35.46 -14.75 33.96
N GLU A 392 36.49 -14.96 33.15
CA GLU A 392 37.91 -15.24 33.44
C GLU A 392 38.39 -16.59 34.01
N MET A 393 39.18 -17.28 33.16
CA MET A 393 40.51 -17.88 33.40
C MET A 393 40.83 -18.46 34.78
N ARG A 394 40.87 -19.79 34.86
CA ARG A 394 42.10 -20.59 34.99
C ARG A 394 41.82 -22.07 34.76
#